data_AF-A0A969SR14-F1
#
_entry.id   AF-A0A969SR14-F1
#
_cell.length_a   1.000
_cell.length_b   1.000
_cell.length_c   1.000
_cell.angle_alpha   90.00
_cell.angle_beta   90.00
_cell.angle_gamma   90.00
#
_symmetry.space_group_name_H-M   'P 1'
#
loop_
_entity.id
_entity.type
_entity.pdbx_description
1 polymer ?
#
loop_
_entity_poly.entity_id
_entity_poly.type
_entity_poly.pdbx_seq_one_letter_code
_entity_poly.pdbx_strand_id
1 'polypeptide(L)'
;MSKNKNPDRDQLPYKLQEIADYVHEYSTVCQGDILEILGLLRQLEKLHREIRDGIFQESLPSNRQALYSLLKDIEAEGGWPYIERMRIQALMINLETIAEEDS
;
A
#
# COMPACT_ATOMS: atom_id res chain seq x y z
N MET A 1 -7.13 -23.31 29.71
CA MET A 1 -7.43 -21.96 29.17
C MET A 1 -7.63 -22.09 27.67
N SER A 2 -8.86 -21.89 27.21
CA SER A 2 -9.32 -22.27 25.87
C SER A 2 -8.65 -21.41 24.79
N LYS A 3 -7.90 -22.05 23.89
CA LYS A 3 -7.44 -21.43 22.64
C LYS A 3 -8.67 -21.27 21.73
N ASN A 4 -9.25 -20.08 21.72
CA ASN A 4 -10.26 -19.71 20.74
C ASN A 4 -9.57 -19.57 19.38
N LYS A 5 -9.40 -20.68 18.65
CA LYS A 5 -8.99 -20.63 17.25
C LYS A 5 -10.19 -20.10 16.46
N ASN A 6 -10.17 -18.80 16.17
CA ASN A 6 -11.12 -18.22 15.22
C ASN A 6 -10.75 -18.75 13.82
N PRO A 7 -11.57 -19.60 13.18
CA PRO A 7 -11.24 -20.24 11.89
C PRO A 7 -11.00 -19.22 10.76
N ASP A 8 -11.46 -17.98 10.92
CA ASP A 8 -11.22 -16.88 10.00
C ASP A 8 -9.75 -16.42 9.95
N ARG A 9 -8.96 -16.62 11.02
CA ARG A 9 -7.56 -16.17 11.06
C ARG A 9 -6.64 -17.01 10.19
N ASP A 10 -6.96 -18.30 10.05
CA ASP A 10 -6.19 -19.22 9.21
C ASP A 10 -6.38 -18.90 7.71
N GLN A 11 -7.41 -18.10 7.36
CA GLN A 11 -7.70 -17.65 5.99
C GLN A 11 -7.14 -16.25 5.67
N LEU A 12 -6.56 -15.55 6.65
CA LEU A 12 -6.04 -14.18 6.44
C LEU A 12 -5.05 -14.08 5.26
N PRO A 13 -4.09 -15.01 5.08
CA PRO A 13 -3.18 -14.94 3.93
C PRO A 13 -3.92 -15.05 2.59
N TYR A 14 -4.94 -15.90 2.51
CA TYR A 14 -5.74 -16.07 1.30
C TYR A 14 -6.56 -14.83 0.97
N LYS A 15 -7.21 -14.21 1.96
CA LYS A 15 -7.97 -12.97 1.78
C LYS A 15 -7.10 -11.79 1.35
N LEU A 16 -5.88 -11.70 1.87
CA LEU A 16 -4.91 -10.69 1.42
C LEU A 16 -4.49 -10.92 -0.03
N GLN A 17 -4.31 -12.18 -0.42
CA GLN A 17 -4.02 -12.53 -1.82
C GLN A 17 -5.19 -12.19 -2.74
N GLU A 18 -6.44 -12.47 -2.35
CA GLU A 18 -7.62 -12.07 -3.13
C GLU A 18 -7.66 -10.56 -3.38
N ILE A 19 -7.38 -9.74 -2.36
CA ILE A 19 -7.31 -8.27 -2.53
C ILE A 19 -6.22 -7.89 -3.54
N ALA A 20 -5.04 -8.52 -3.46
CA ALA A 20 -3.96 -8.26 -4.40
C ALA A 20 -4.35 -8.65 -5.83
N ASP A 21 -4.99 -9.81 -6.01
CA ASP A 21 -5.46 -10.30 -7.31
C ASP A 21 -6.50 -9.35 -7.91
N TYR A 22 -7.47 -8.86 -7.12
CA TYR A 22 -8.46 -7.88 -7.57
C TYR A 22 -7.82 -6.54 -7.98
N VAL A 23 -6.84 -6.05 -7.23
CA VAL A 23 -6.14 -4.81 -7.57
C VAL A 23 -5.34 -5.00 -8.86
N HIS A 24 -4.70 -6.16 -9.05
CA HIS A 24 -3.99 -6.49 -10.29
C HIS A 24 -4.92 -6.59 -11.50
N GLU A 25 -6.06 -7.26 -11.36
CA GLU A 25 -7.07 -7.35 -12.41
C GLU A 25 -7.57 -5.95 -12.82
N TYR A 26 -7.95 -5.12 -11.84
CA TYR A 26 -8.39 -3.76 -12.10
C TYR A 26 -7.29 -2.91 -12.77
N SER A 27 -6.04 -3.04 -12.34
CA SER A 27 -4.91 -2.33 -12.97
C SER A 27 -4.73 -2.68 -14.45
N THR A 28 -5.03 -3.93 -14.82
CA THR A 28 -4.96 -4.41 -16.22
C THR A 28 -6.13 -3.84 -17.03
N VAL A 29 -7.32 -3.73 -16.44
CA VAL A 29 -8.48 -3.08 -17.07
C VAL A 29 -8.23 -1.60 -17.34
N CYS A 30 -7.55 -0.89 -16.43
CA CYS A 30 -7.21 0.53 -16.59
C CYS A 30 -6.06 0.77 -17.59
N GLN A 31 -5.45 -0.26 -18.17
CA GLN A 31 -4.29 -0.10 -19.04
C GLN A 31 -4.61 0.81 -20.24
N GLY A 32 -3.81 1.86 -20.41
CA GLY A 32 -3.98 2.85 -21.47
C GLY A 32 -4.86 4.04 -21.09
N ASP A 33 -5.54 4.02 -19.93
CA ASP A 33 -6.25 5.17 -19.38
C ASP A 33 -5.54 5.71 -18.13
N ILE A 34 -4.78 6.79 -18.32
CA ILE A 34 -3.98 7.39 -17.25
C ILE A 34 -4.84 7.97 -16.11
N LEU A 35 -6.08 8.39 -16.39
CA LEU A 35 -6.97 8.95 -15.36
C LEU A 35 -7.55 7.85 -14.48
N GLU A 36 -7.92 6.72 -15.07
CA GLU A 36 -8.37 5.53 -14.33
C GLU A 36 -7.22 4.93 -13.49
N ILE A 37 -6.00 4.85 -14.03
CA ILE A 37 -4.80 4.44 -13.28
C ILE A 37 -4.55 5.39 -12.10
N LEU A 38 -4.66 6.71 -12.32
CA LEU A 38 -4.53 7.70 -11.26
C LEU A 38 -5.63 7.58 -10.20
N GLY A 39 -6.86 7.26 -10.61
CA GLY A 39 -7.99 6.97 -9.72
C GLY A 39 -7.69 5.77 -8.80
N LEU A 40 -7.20 4.67 -9.38
CA LEU A 40 -6.79 3.48 -8.64
C LEU A 40 -5.71 3.83 -7.60
N LEU A 41 -4.65 4.52 -8.00
CA LEU A 41 -3.54 4.91 -7.11
C LEU A 41 -4.03 5.78 -5.93
N ARG A 42 -4.90 6.75 -6.20
CA ARG A 42 -5.48 7.60 -5.15
C ARG A 42 -6.34 6.81 -4.17
N GLN A 43 -7.08 5.82 -4.65
CA GLN A 43 -7.90 4.97 -3.79
C GLN A 43 -7.05 4.06 -2.90
N LEU A 44 -5.99 3.45 -3.45
CA LEU A 44 -5.04 2.65 -2.67
C LEU A 44 -4.35 3.49 -1.59
N GLU A 45 -3.96 4.71 -1.92
CA GLU A 45 -3.39 5.66 -0.96
C GLU A 45 -4.37 6.03 0.16
N LYS A 46 -5.65 6.26 -0.19
CA LYS A 46 -6.69 6.55 0.81
C LYS A 46 -6.86 5.39 1.79
N LEU A 47 -6.99 4.16 1.27
CA LEU A 47 -7.10 2.96 2.10
C LEU A 47 -5.89 2.77 3.02
N HIS A 48 -4.68 2.99 2.48
CA HIS A 48 -3.45 2.94 3.27
C HIS A 48 -3.47 3.94 4.43
N ARG A 49 -3.83 5.21 4.16
CA ARG A 49 -3.92 6.23 5.21
C ARG A 49 -4.96 5.88 6.27
N GLU A 50 -6.14 5.42 5.87
CA GLU A 50 -7.20 5.02 6.81
C GLU A 50 -6.75 3.88 7.73
N ILE A 51 -6.09 2.86 7.18
CA ILE A 51 -5.55 1.74 7.97
C ILE A 51 -4.41 2.20 8.86
N ARG A 52 -3.49 3.02 8.34
CA ARG A 52 -2.31 3.51 9.07
C ARG A 52 -2.70 4.41 10.24
N ASP A 53 -3.54 5.41 9.98
CA ASP A 53 -3.87 6.47 10.94
C ASP A 53 -4.96 6.04 11.92
N GLY A 54 -5.75 5.02 11.56
CA GLY A 54 -6.72 4.37 12.45
C GLY A 54 -6.17 3.09 13.06
N ILE A 55 -6.47 1.96 12.43
CA ILE A 55 -6.27 0.60 12.98
C ILE A 55 -4.83 0.36 13.43
N PHE A 56 -3.83 0.73 12.61
CA PHE A 56 -2.43 0.49 12.92
C PHE A 56 -1.95 1.37 14.09
N GLN A 57 -2.27 2.67 14.07
CA GLN A 57 -1.92 3.59 15.15
C GLN A 57 -2.56 3.19 16.48
N GLU A 58 -3.83 2.80 16.48
CA GLU A 58 -4.55 2.31 17.67
C GLU A 58 -3.98 0.98 18.19
N SER A 59 -3.41 0.17 17.30
CA SER A 59 -2.81 -1.12 17.65
C SER A 59 -1.35 -1.02 18.12
N LEU A 60 -0.77 0.18 18.18
CA LEU A 60 0.62 0.35 18.58
C LEU A 60 0.85 -0.12 20.03
N PRO A 61 1.93 -0.88 20.30
CA PRO A 61 2.22 -1.33 21.64
C PRO A 61 2.52 -0.16 22.58
N SER A 62 1.87 -0.13 23.74
CA SER A 62 2.17 0.85 24.81
C SER A 62 3.43 0.50 25.61
N ASN A 63 3.90 -0.75 25.53
CA ASN A 63 5.15 -1.17 26.14
C ASN A 63 6.33 -0.90 25.21
N ARG A 64 7.33 -0.18 25.72
CA ARG A 64 8.59 0.15 25.05
C ARG A 64 9.27 -1.08 24.43
N GLN A 65 9.30 -2.23 25.11
CA GLN A 65 9.97 -3.41 24.57
C GLN A 65 9.27 -3.99 23.34
N ALA A 66 7.94 -4.06 23.37
CA ALA A 66 7.14 -4.52 22.24
C ALA A 66 7.19 -3.52 21.08
N LEU A 67 7.24 -2.22 21.37
CA LEU A 67 7.44 -1.18 20.37
C LEU A 67 8.81 -1.33 19.69
N TYR A 68 9.88 -1.62 20.44
CA TYR A 68 11.20 -1.89 19.84
C TYR A 68 11.23 -3.14 18.97
N SER A 69 10.52 -4.21 19.36
CA SER A 69 10.37 -5.39 18.50
C SER A 69 9.67 -5.04 17.20
N LEU A 70 8.55 -4.33 17.27
CA LEU A 70 7.82 -3.87 16.09
C LEU A 70 8.68 -3.00 15.17
N LEU A 71 9.45 -2.06 15.74
CA LEU A 71 10.35 -1.20 14.96
C LEU A 71 11.43 -2.00 14.24
N LYS A 72 12.00 -3.02 14.87
CA LYS A 72 13.00 -3.91 14.24
C LYS A 72 12.39 -4.72 13.10
N ASP A 73 11.18 -5.23 13.28
CA ASP A 73 10.48 -5.99 12.23
C ASP A 73 10.18 -5.08 11.02
N ILE A 74 9.73 -3.85 11.28
CA ILE A 74 9.53 -2.81 10.25
C ILE A 74 10.84 -2.50 9.51
N GLU A 75 11.95 -2.30 10.22
CA GLU A 75 13.26 -2.04 9.60
C GLU A 75 13.75 -3.22 8.74
N ALA A 76 13.49 -4.46 9.16
CA ALA A 76 13.91 -5.66 8.45
C ALA A 76 13.12 -5.92 7.15
N GLU A 77 11.84 -5.55 7.11
CA GLU A 77 10.95 -5.79 5.96
C GLU A 77 10.91 -4.64 4.93
N GLY A 78 11.67 -3.56 5.15
CA GLY A 78 11.80 -2.46 4.17
C GLY A 78 11.35 -1.08 4.68
N GLY A 79 11.19 -0.91 5.99
CA GLY A 79 10.87 0.37 6.62
C GLY A 79 9.38 0.57 6.88
N TRP A 80 9.02 1.77 7.37
CA TRP A 80 7.65 2.11 7.77
C TRP A 80 6.67 1.86 6.61
N PRO A 81 5.41 1.40 6.86
CA PRO A 81 4.43 1.17 5.80
C PRO A 81 4.24 2.44 4.98
N TYR A 82 4.88 2.47 3.81
CA TYR A 82 4.99 3.61 2.92
C TYR A 82 4.58 3.17 1.53
N ILE A 83 3.70 3.94 0.89
CA ILE A 83 3.43 3.84 -0.53
C ILE A 83 4.25 4.94 -1.19
N GLU A 84 5.19 4.56 -2.05
CA GLU A 84 5.99 5.53 -2.81
C GLU A 84 5.09 6.37 -3.70
N ARG A 85 5.19 7.71 -3.58
CA ARG A 85 4.57 8.63 -4.53
C ARG A 85 5.51 8.88 -5.69
N MET A 86 4.97 8.90 -6.92
CA MET A 86 5.70 9.49 -8.05
C MET A 86 6.08 10.93 -7.71
N ARG A 87 7.36 11.27 -7.91
CA ARG A 87 7.84 12.64 -7.80
C ARG A 87 7.40 13.41 -9.04
N ILE A 88 6.97 14.66 -8.87
CA ILE A 88 6.63 15.57 -9.98
C ILE A 88 7.77 15.64 -11.02
N GLN A 89 9.02 15.51 -10.57
CA GLN A 89 10.20 15.41 -11.43
C GLN A 89 10.12 14.27 -12.46
N ALA A 90 9.57 13.11 -12.10
CA ALA A 90 9.37 11.99 -13.03
C ALA A 90 8.28 12.28 -14.08
N LEU A 91 7.30 13.12 -13.75
CA LEU A 91 6.31 13.60 -14.71
C LEU A 91 6.90 14.68 -15.64
N MET A 92 7.81 15.51 -15.13
CA MET A 92 8.49 16.55 -15.92
C MET A 92 9.39 15.98 -17.01
N ILE A 93 10.07 14.86 -16.75
CA ILE A 93 10.90 14.16 -17.77
C ILE A 93 10.06 13.81 -19.00
N ASN A 94 8.82 13.32 -18.81
CA ASN A 94 7.93 13.01 -19.93
C ASN A 94 7.47 14.27 -20.68
N LEU A 95 7.32 15.40 -19.98
CA LEU A 95 6.93 16.67 -20.59
C LEU A 95 8.04 17.24 -21.48
N GLU A 96 9.31 17.07 -21.08
CA GLU A 96 10.48 17.45 -21.86
C GLU A 96 10.61 16.58 -23.12
N THR A 97 10.37 15.27 -23.01
CA THR A 97 10.36 14.35 -24.17
C THR A 97 9.28 14.70 -25.19
N ILE A 98 8.07 15.05 -24.75
CA ILE A 98 6.98 15.47 -25.66
C ILE A 98 7.36 16.76 -26.41
N ALA A 99 8.04 17.70 -25.75
CA ALA A 99 8.45 18.96 -26.37
C ALA A 99 9.56 18.80 -27.43
N GLU A 100 10.40 17.77 -27.30
CA GLU A 100 11.46 17.45 -28.27
C GLU A 100 10.93 16.70 -29.50
N GLU A 101 9.84 15.93 -29.38
CA GLU A 101 9.22 15.19 -30.50
C GLU A 101 8.34 16.08 -31.41
N ASP A 102 7.86 17.21 -30.90
CA ASP A 102 7.06 18.20 -31.64
C ASP A 102 7.89 19.34 -32.31
N SER A 103 9.24 19.27 -32.24
CA SER A 103 10.19 20.26 -32.80
C SER A 103 10.92 19.78 -34.05
#